data_AF-H9VQG3-F1
#
_entry.id   AF-H9VQG3-F1
#
_cell.length_a   1.000
_cell.length_b   1.000
_cell.length_c   1.000
_cell.angle_alpha   90.00
_cell.angle_beta   90.00
_cell.angle_gamma   90.00
#
_symmetry.space_group_name_H-M   'P 1'
#
loop_
_entity.id
_entity.type
_entity.pdbx_description
1 polymer ?
#
loop_
_entity_poly.entity_id
_entity_poly.type
_entity_poly.pdbx_seq_one_letter_code
_entity_poly.pdbx_strand_id
1 'polypeptide(L)' 'CRDLTDIAIKAVATSCRYLSCLMMESCGLVTERSLTMLGEGCPLLRELDLTD' A
#
# COMPACT_ATOMS: atom_id res chain seq x y z
N CYS A 1 -5.38 6.36 -9.45
CA CYS A 1 -5.99 5.02 -9.32
C CYS A 1 -7.40 5.10 -8.74
N ARG A 2 -8.46 4.86 -9.53
CA ARG A 2 -9.85 4.98 -9.02
C ARG A 2 -10.41 3.73 -8.34
N ASP A 3 -9.81 2.56 -8.58
CA ASP A 3 -10.29 1.28 -8.04
C ASP A 3 -9.28 0.58 -7.13
N LEU A 4 -8.12 1.21 -6.85
CA LEU A 4 -7.15 0.67 -5.91
C LEU A 4 -7.69 0.83 -4.49
N THR A 5 -8.43 -0.18 -4.07
CA THR A 5 -9.14 -0.26 -2.79
C THR A 5 -8.30 -1.00 -1.76
N ASP A 6 -8.69 -0.91 -0.49
CA ASP A 6 -8.07 -1.63 0.63
C ASP A 6 -7.82 -3.12 0.36
N ILE A 7 -8.65 -3.75 -0.50
CA ILE A 7 -8.50 -5.15 -0.91
C ILE A 7 -7.21 -5.37 -1.71
N ALA A 8 -6.91 -4.48 -2.66
CA ALA A 8 -5.69 -4.54 -3.45
C ALA A 8 -4.46 -4.30 -2.57
N ILE A 9 -4.53 -3.32 -1.68
CA ILE A 9 -3.46 -3.03 -0.70
C ILE A 9 -3.21 -4.24 0.20
N LYS A 10 -4.27 -4.88 0.69
CA LYS A 10 -4.17 -6.09 1.51
C LYS A 10 -3.52 -7.25 0.74
N ALA A 11 -3.88 -7.44 -0.53
CA ALA A 11 -3.27 -8.46 -1.38
C ALA A 11 -1.76 -8.21 -1.58
N VAL A 12 -1.36 -6.95 -1.78
CA VAL A 12 0.06 -6.56 -1.86
C VAL A 12 0.75 -6.79 -0.53
N ALA A 13 0.19 -6.31 0.59
CA ALA A 13 0.74 -6.50 1.92
C ALA A 13 0.96 -7.99 2.27
N THR A 14 0.06 -8.87 1.83
CA THR A 14 0.16 -10.31 2.10
C THR A 14 1.09 -11.05 1.15
N SER A 15 1.16 -10.63 -0.11
CA SER A 15 1.96 -11.32 -1.14
C SER A 15 3.40 -10.79 -1.21
N CYS A 16 3.61 -9.50 -0.94
CA CYS A 16 4.85 -8.78 -1.21
C CYS A 16 5.60 -8.41 0.08
N ARG A 17 6.00 -9.40 0.87
CA ARG A 17 6.74 -9.19 2.13
C ARG A 17 8.10 -8.50 1.99
N TYR A 18 8.65 -8.50 0.78
CA TYR A 18 9.94 -7.88 0.43
C TYR A 18 9.80 -6.53 -0.30
N LEU A 19 8.59 -5.96 -0.33
CA LEU A 19 8.36 -4.68 -0.96
C LEU A 19 9.15 -3.59 -0.23
N SER A 20 10.05 -2.92 -0.93
CA SER A 20 10.91 -1.87 -0.38
C SER A 20 10.44 -0.46 -0.72
N CYS A 21 9.84 -0.29 -1.90
CA CYS A 21 9.28 0.98 -2.37
C CYS A 21 7.90 0.71 -2.94
N LEU A 22 6.92 1.55 -2.58
CA LEU A 22 5.58 1.54 -3.12
C LEU A 22 5.19 2.96 -3.52
N MET A 23 4.86 3.17 -4.78
CA MET A 23 4.41 4.46 -5.30
C MET A 23 2.99 4.31 -5.82
N MET A 24 2.13 5.23 -5.43
CA MET A 24 0.71 5.16 -5.69
C MET A 24 0.18 6.55 -6.01
N GLU A 25 -0.28 6.74 -7.26
CA GLU A 25 -0.71 8.05 -7.76
C GLU A 25 -2.25 8.13 -7.88
N SER A 26 -2.82 9.29 -7.52
CA SER A 26 -4.25 9.59 -7.46
C SER A 26 -5.06 8.50 -6.74
N CYS A 27 -4.60 8.06 -5.57
CA CYS A 27 -5.22 6.99 -4.79
C CYS A 27 -6.13 7.54 -3.68
N GLY A 28 -7.25 8.18 -4.05
CA GLY A 28 -8.18 8.79 -3.10
C GLY A 28 -8.99 7.81 -2.23
N LEU A 29 -8.83 6.49 -2.42
CA LEU A 29 -9.54 5.44 -1.66
C LEU A 29 -8.65 4.72 -0.64
N VAL A 30 -7.40 5.13 -0.50
CA VAL A 30 -6.47 4.55 0.46
C VAL A 30 -6.74 5.17 1.82
N THR A 31 -6.98 4.33 2.81
CA THR A 31 -7.29 4.74 4.18
C THR A 31 -6.11 4.40 5.11
N GLU A 32 -6.11 4.95 6.32
CA GLU A 32 -5.12 4.57 7.35
C GLU A 32 -5.07 3.06 7.56
N ARG A 33 -6.20 2.37 7.38
CA ARG A 33 -6.30 0.91 7.52
C ARG A 33 -5.46 0.18 6.48
N SER A 34 -5.44 0.67 5.23
CA SER A 34 -4.58 0.12 4.17
C SER A 34 -3.10 0.35 4.50
N LEU A 35 -2.75 1.49 5.08
CA LEU A 35 -1.39 1.79 5.52
C LEU A 35 -0.93 0.88 6.66
N THR A 36 -1.81 0.61 7.65
CA THR A 36 -1.50 -0.36 8.72
C THR A 36 -1.24 -1.74 8.14
N MET A 37 -2.08 -2.19 7.19
CA MET A 37 -1.88 -3.49 6.53
C MET A 37 -0.54 -3.55 5.78
N LEU A 38 -0.14 -2.48 5.11
CA LEU A 38 1.18 -2.41 4.47
C LEU A 38 2.33 -2.46 5.48
N GLY A 39 2.22 -1.74 6.60
CA GLY A 39 3.24 -1.78 7.65
C GLY A 39 3.39 -3.16 8.30
N GLU A 40 2.29 -3.88 8.47
CA GLU A 40 2.30 -5.25 9.03
C GLU A 40 2.76 -6.30 8.02
N GLY A 41 2.38 -6.15 6.74
CA GLY A 41 2.65 -7.12 5.69
C GLY A 41 4.00 -6.95 4.99
N CYS A 42 4.48 -5.71 4.88
CA CYS A 42 5.70 -5.33 4.18
C CYS A 42 6.72 -4.71 5.17
N PRO A 43 7.36 -5.49 6.05
CA PRO A 43 8.30 -4.97 7.06
C PRO A 43 9.57 -4.34 6.45
N LEU A 44 9.81 -4.58 5.16
CA LEU A 44 10.95 -4.02 4.42
C LEU A 44 10.61 -2.74 3.64
N LEU A 45 9.37 -2.25 3.76
CA LEU A 45 8.94 -1.03 3.09
C LEU A 45 9.67 0.17 3.68
N ARG A 46 10.43 0.87 2.83
CA ARG A 46 11.22 2.05 3.19
C ARG A 46 10.65 3.32 2.59
N GLU A 47 10.12 3.22 1.39
CA GLU A 47 9.57 4.35 0.66
C GLU A 47 8.11 4.07 0.32
N LEU A 48 7.25 4.98 0.74
CA LEU A 48 5.84 5.00 0.39
C LEU A 48 5.52 6.39 -0.15
N ASP A 49 5.20 6.46 -1.43
CA ASP A 49 4.77 7.69 -2.10
C ASP A 49 3.27 7.61 -2.39
N LEU A 50 2.54 8.58 -1.85
CA LEU A 50 1.11 8.78 -2.05
C LEU A 50 0.94 10.17 -2.66
N THR A 51 1.09 10.24 -3.97
CA THR A 51 0.95 11.48 -4.74
C THR A 51 -0.47 11.57 -5.29
N ASP A 52 -1.04 12.77 -5.26
CA ASP A 52 -2.38 13.05 -5.78
C ASP A 52 -2.37 13.25 -7.30
#